data_AF-A0A2M7X7D9-F1
#
_entry.id   AF-A0A2M7X7D9-F1
#
_cell.length_a   1.000
_cell.length_b   1.000
_cell.length_c   1.000
_cell.angle_alpha   90.00
_cell.angle_beta   90.00
_cell.angle_gamma   90.00
#
_symmetry.space_group_name_H-M   'P 1'
#
loop_
_entity.id
_entity.type
_entity.pdbx_description
1 polymer ?
#
loop_
_entity_poly.entity_id
_entity_poly.type
_entity_poly.pdbx_seq_one_letter_code
_entity_poly.pdbx_strand_id
1 'polypeptide(L)'
;MRRIVFYVSDGTGITAATIGHSVLTQFDVREFDSMRLPFVDSPEKARAAAARIRHEGEQRKLRPIVVNTVVDPELTRLLADCGALMLDVFAPFIAPLEQE
;
A
#
# COMPACT_ATOMS: atom_id res chain seq x y z
N MET A 1 14.27 12.60 -8.50
CA MET A 1 13.66 12.25 -7.19
C MET A 1 12.91 10.94 -7.34
N ARG A 2 13.15 9.99 -6.42
CA ARG A 2 12.56 8.65 -6.43
C ARG A 2 11.19 8.67 -5.75
N ARG A 3 10.19 8.08 -6.40
CA ARG A 3 8.84 7.95 -5.83
C ARG A 3 8.89 6.85 -4.77
N ILE A 4 8.31 7.10 -3.59
CA ILE A 4 8.28 6.12 -2.51
C ILE A 4 7.07 5.17 -2.65
N VAL A 5 7.32 3.89 -2.41
CA VAL A 5 6.33 2.80 -2.43
C VAL A 5 6.25 2.19 -1.03
N PHE A 6 5.03 2.07 -0.51
CA PHE A 6 4.73 1.40 0.74
C PHE A 6 4.04 0.07 0.46
N TYR A 7 4.60 -1.01 0.99
CA TYR A 7 3.98 -2.34 0.99
C TYR A 7 3.28 -2.54 2.32
N VAL A 8 1.95 -2.45 2.33
CA VAL A 8 1.11 -2.45 3.55
C VAL A 8 0.34 -3.75 3.66
N SER A 9 0.38 -4.38 4.84
CA SER A 9 -0.26 -5.66 5.11
C SER A 9 -0.62 -5.77 6.59
N ASP A 10 -1.73 -6.44 6.87
CA ASP A 10 -2.15 -6.94 8.19
C ASP A 10 -1.32 -8.16 8.65
N GLY A 11 -0.67 -8.86 7.72
CA GLY A 11 0.35 -9.87 7.97
C GLY A 11 1.78 -9.36 7.81
N THR A 12 2.65 -10.15 7.19
CA THR A 12 4.10 -9.89 7.10
C THR A 12 4.51 -8.87 6.03
N GLY A 13 3.60 -8.52 5.11
CA GLY A 13 3.88 -7.66 3.97
C GLY A 13 4.75 -8.27 2.87
N ILE A 14 5.03 -9.59 2.91
CA ILE A 14 5.79 -10.28 1.85
C ILE A 14 5.00 -10.28 0.55
N THR A 15 3.71 -10.65 0.58
CA THR A 15 2.84 -10.67 -0.61
C THR A 15 2.75 -9.31 -1.28
N ALA A 16 2.52 -8.25 -0.49
CA ALA A 16 2.49 -6.87 -0.98
C ALA A 16 3.81 -6.48 -1.66
N ALA A 17 4.95 -6.84 -1.06
CA ALA A 17 6.27 -6.54 -1.61
C ALA A 17 6.55 -7.32 -2.90
N THR A 18 6.25 -8.62 -2.93
CA THR A 18 6.46 -9.47 -4.10
C THR A 18 5.63 -9.00 -5.29
N ILE A 19 4.31 -8.86 -5.11
CA ILE A 19 3.41 -8.45 -6.19
C ILE A 19 3.72 -7.02 -6.62
N GLY A 20 3.88 -6.11 -5.67
CA GLY A 20 4.21 -4.72 -5.96
C GLY A 20 5.53 -4.59 -6.74
N HIS A 21 6.58 -5.33 -6.34
CA HIS A 21 7.82 -5.36 -7.09
C HIS A 21 7.61 -5.88 -8.53
N SER A 22 6.92 -7.01 -8.70
CA SER A 22 6.64 -7.59 -10.02
C SER A 22 5.83 -6.66 -10.95
N VAL A 23 4.90 -5.87 -10.40
CA VAL A 23 4.15 -4.87 -11.18
C VAL A 23 5.06 -3.70 -11.56
N LEU A 24 5.87 -3.20 -10.62
CA LEU A 24 6.74 -2.05 -10.85
C LEU A 24 7.86 -2.32 -11.86
N THR A 25 8.31 -3.58 -12.00
CA THR A 25 9.30 -3.95 -13.03
C THR A 25 8.79 -3.85 -14.46
N GLN A 26 7.47 -3.73 -14.67
CA GLN A 26 6.87 -3.56 -16.01
C GLN A 26 7.05 -2.13 -16.57
N PHE A 27 7.53 -1.19 -15.76
CA PHE A 27 7.68 0.20 -16.16
C PHE A 27 9.17 0.54 -16.37
N ASP A 28 9.50 1.05 -17.56
CA ASP A 28 10.86 1.50 -17.94
C ASP A 28 11.39 2.67 -17.08
N VAL A 29 10.55 3.25 -16.22
CA VAL A 29 10.84 4.49 -15.50
C VAL A 29 10.81 4.29 -13.98
N ARG A 30 11.98 4.55 -13.39
CA ARG A 30 12.29 5.04 -12.02
C ARG A 30 12.67 3.98 -10.98
N GLU A 31 13.85 4.22 -10.42
CA GLU A 31 14.23 3.73 -9.10
C GLU A 31 13.16 4.17 -8.09
N PHE A 32 12.48 3.20 -7.49
CA PHE A 32 11.54 3.42 -6.39
C PHE A 32 12.28 3.25 -5.06
N ASP A 33 12.06 4.17 -4.12
CA ASP A 33 12.38 3.86 -2.73
C ASP A 33 11.21 3.06 -2.17
N SER A 34 11.50 2.00 -1.42
CA SER A 34 10.43 1.13 -0.92
C SER A 34 10.53 0.88 0.57
N MET A 35 9.36 0.73 1.19
CA MET A 35 9.22 0.53 2.63
C MET A 35 8.09 -0.46 2.90
N ARG A 36 8.30 -1.37 3.85
CA ARG A 36 7.29 -2.33 4.28
C ARG A 36 6.67 -1.88 5.60
N LEU A 37 5.35 -1.93 5.68
CA LEU A 37 4.56 -1.69 6.88
C LEU A 37 3.77 -2.97 7.18
N PRO A 38 4.38 -3.93 7.91
CA PRO A 38 3.72 -5.17 8.31
C PRO A 38 2.82 -4.95 9.53
N PHE A 39 1.94 -5.93 9.78
CA PHE A 39 1.07 -6.03 10.96
C PHE A 39 0.15 -4.82 11.17
N VAL A 40 -0.33 -4.21 10.08
CA VAL A 40 -1.33 -3.13 10.09
C VAL A 40 -2.72 -3.74 10.23
N ASP A 41 -2.98 -4.30 11.42
CA ASP A 41 -4.12 -5.17 11.75
C ASP A 41 -5.13 -4.51 12.73
N SER A 42 -4.97 -3.22 13.00
CA SER A 42 -5.86 -2.47 13.89
C SER A 42 -6.07 -1.03 13.41
N PRO A 43 -7.19 -0.38 13.81
CA PRO A 43 -7.48 1.00 13.43
C PRO A 43 -6.38 1.98 13.84
N GLU A 44 -5.76 1.77 15.01
CA GLU A 44 -4.66 2.59 15.50
C GLU A 44 -3.43 2.46 14.58
N LYS A 45 -3.04 1.23 14.24
CA LYS A 45 -1.90 0.98 13.34
C LYS A 45 -2.18 1.48 11.92
N ALA A 46 -3.41 1.36 11.43
CA ALA A 46 -3.81 1.89 10.12
C ALA A 46 -3.69 3.41 10.07
N ARG A 47 -4.16 4.13 11.10
CA ARG A 47 -4.00 5.59 11.20
C ARG A 47 -2.54 5.99 11.31
N ALA A 48 -1.73 5.27 12.07
CA ALA A 48 -0.29 5.53 12.20
C ALA A 48 0.44 5.32 10.86
N ALA A 49 0.12 4.24 10.13
CA ALA A 49 0.63 3.99 8.79
C ALA A 49 0.21 5.11 7.82
N ALA A 50 -1.07 5.50 7.82
CA ALA A 50 -1.58 6.58 6.98
C ALA A 50 -0.88 7.92 7.24
N ALA A 51 -0.65 8.26 8.52
CA ALA A 51 0.09 9.46 8.91
C ALA A 51 1.54 9.43 8.42
N ARG A 52 2.22 8.28 8.56
CA ARG A 52 3.59 8.09 8.07
C ARG A 52 3.68 8.24 6.55
N ILE A 53 2.76 7.61 5.83
CA ILE A 53 2.70 7.67 4.35
C ILE A 53 2.49 9.11 3.90
N ARG A 54 1.55 9.83 4.51
CA ARG A 54 1.27 11.24 4.22
C ARG A 54 2.52 12.10 4.44
N HIS A 55 3.15 11.96 5.60
CA HIS A 55 4.34 12.72 5.96
C HIS A 55 5.46 12.54 4.94
N GLU A 56 5.76 11.30 4.55
CA GLU A 56 6.79 11.01 3.53
C GLU A 56 6.44 11.61 2.16
N GLY A 57 5.17 11.59 1.77
CA GLY A 57 4.69 12.23 0.56
C GLY A 57 4.87 13.76 0.57
N GLU A 58 4.55 14.40 1.70
CA GLU A 58 4.71 15.83 1.91
C GLU A 58 6.18 16.25 1.89
N GLN A 59 7.05 15.53 2.62
CA GLN A 59 8.50 15.78 2.65
C GLN A 59 9.13 15.69 1.25
N ARG A 60 8.74 14.68 0.48
CA ARG A 60 9.25 14.45 -0.88
C ARG A 60 8.56 15.31 -1.94
N LYS A 61 7.47 16.00 -1.60
CA LYS A 61 6.58 16.71 -2.54
C LYS A 61 6.13 15.84 -3.72
N LEU A 62 5.96 14.54 -3.47
CA LEU A 62 5.54 13.55 -4.47
C LEU A 62 4.51 12.60 -3.85
N ARG A 63 3.40 12.36 -4.56
CA ARG A 63 2.36 11.43 -4.13
C ARG A 63 2.93 10.01 -3.95
N PRO A 64 2.86 9.40 -2.75
CA PRO A 64 3.30 8.02 -2.54
C PRO A 64 2.50 6.98 -3.34
N ILE A 65 3.01 5.77 -3.41
CA ILE A 65 2.26 4.58 -3.84
C ILE A 65 2.11 3.67 -2.63
N VAL A 66 0.93 3.10 -2.45
CA VAL A 66 0.66 2.06 -1.45
C VAL A 66 0.21 0.82 -2.21
N VAL A 67 0.92 -0.28 -2.04
CA VAL A 67 0.47 -1.61 -2.45
C VAL A 67 -0.11 -2.28 -1.21
N ASN A 68 -1.42 -2.48 -1.22
CA ASN A 68 -2.21 -2.91 -0.07
C ASN A 68 -2.61 -4.37 -0.20
N THR A 69 -2.43 -5.14 0.87
CA THR A 69 -3.01 -6.49 1.02
C THR A 69 -3.84 -6.61 2.29
N VAL A 70 -4.20 -5.50 2.95
CA VAL A 70 -5.08 -5.52 4.13
C VAL A 70 -6.49 -5.88 3.67
N VAL A 71 -7.09 -6.92 4.28
CA VAL A 71 -8.41 -7.41 3.86
C VAL A 71 -9.56 -6.67 4.53
N ASP A 72 -9.33 -6.11 5.71
CA ASP A 72 -10.36 -5.40 6.46
C ASP A 72 -10.75 -4.09 5.74
N PRO A 73 -12.02 -3.90 5.37
CA PRO A 73 -12.46 -2.70 4.64
C PRO A 73 -12.34 -1.41 5.46
N GLU A 74 -12.52 -1.47 6.78
CA GLU A 74 -12.36 -0.31 7.66
C GLU A 74 -10.90 0.12 7.71
N LEU A 75 -9.97 -0.83 7.89
CA LEU A 75 -8.54 -0.54 7.89
C LEU A 75 -8.07 0.02 6.54
N THR A 76 -8.55 -0.56 5.44
CA THR A 76 -8.27 -0.07 4.09
C THR A 76 -8.78 1.36 3.87
N ARG A 77 -9.98 1.67 4.39
CA ARG A 77 -10.53 3.05 4.35
C ARG A 77 -9.66 4.02 5.14
N LEU A 78 -9.21 3.65 6.35
CA LEU A 78 -8.32 4.47 7.16
C LEU A 78 -6.95 4.70 6.49
N LEU A 79 -6.43 3.69 5.80
CA LEU A 79 -5.20 3.82 5.02
C LEU A 79 -5.37 4.76 3.83
N ALA A 80 -6.51 4.71 3.14
CA ALA A 80 -6.79 5.54 1.98
C ALA A 80 -6.79 7.05 2.31
N ASP A 81 -7.06 7.43 3.56
CA ASP A 81 -7.02 8.83 4.01
C ASP A 81 -5.63 9.47 3.86
N CYS A 82 -4.56 8.70 3.66
CA CYS A 82 -3.18 9.21 3.50
C CYS A 82 -2.92 10.01 2.20
N GLY A 83 -3.81 9.92 1.21
CA GLY A 83 -3.66 10.62 -0.08
C GLY A 83 -2.70 9.96 -1.09
N ALA A 84 -2.23 8.75 -0.81
CA ALA A 84 -1.39 7.99 -1.74
C ALA A 84 -2.17 7.46 -2.96
N LEU A 85 -1.44 6.90 -3.94
CA LEU A 85 -2.03 6.00 -4.92
C LEU A 85 -2.21 4.63 -4.28
N MET A 86 -3.45 4.25 -4.00
CA MET A 86 -3.78 2.93 -3.44
C MET A 86 -3.89 1.90 -4.57
N LEU A 87 -3.07 0.86 -4.50
CA LEU A 87 -3.10 -0.31 -5.35
C LEU A 87 -3.50 -1.50 -4.47
N ASP A 88 -4.77 -1.86 -4.48
CA ASP A 88 -5.25 -3.01 -3.73
C ASP A 88 -5.02 -4.29 -4.53
N VAL A 89 -4.26 -5.21 -3.94
CA VAL A 89 -3.85 -6.45 -4.60
C VAL A 89 -5.03 -7.42 -4.75
N PHE A 90 -5.93 -7.47 -3.78
CA PHE A 90 -6.99 -8.46 -3.74
C PHE A 90 -8.31 -7.96 -4.29
N ALA A 91 -8.59 -6.65 -4.22
CA ALA A 91 -9.88 -6.08 -4.63
C ALA A 91 -10.40 -6.57 -6.00
N PRO A 92 -9.58 -6.72 -7.07
CA PRO A 92 -10.08 -7.23 -8.35
C PRO A 92 -10.55 -8.69 -8.33
N PHE A 93 -10.11 -9.48 -7.36
CA PHE A 93 -10.36 -10.92 -7.26
C PHE A 93 -11.44 -11.29 -6.25
N ILE A 94 -11.73 -10.43 -5.27
CA ILE A 94 -12.74 -10.71 -4.23
C ILE A 94 -14.12 -10.91 -4.85
N ALA A 95 -14.63 -9.92 -5.60
CA ALA A 95 -15.99 -9.97 -6.13
C ALA A 95 -16.25 -11.16 -7.08
N PRO A 96 -15.34 -11.54 -7.99
CA PRO A 96 -15.50 -12.76 -8.78
C PRO A 96 -15.55 -14.04 -7.91
N LEU A 97 -14.74 -14.14 -6.86
CA LEU A 97 -14.70 -15.33 -6.01
C LEU A 97 -15.91 -15.47 -5.08
N GLU A 98 -16.54 -14.36 -4.68
CA GLU A 98 -17.78 -14.39 -3.89
C GLU A 98 -18.99 -14.96 -4.66
N GLN A 99 -18.88 -15.07 -5.99
CA GLN A 99 -19.94 -15.58 -6.86
C GLN A 99 -19.80 -17.07 -7.16
N GLU A 100 -18.73 -17.71 -6.71
CA GLU A 100 -18.49 -19.17 -6.81
C GLU A 100 -18.96 -19.89 -5.53
#